data_AF-A0A941NIK8-F1
#
_entry.id   AF-A0A941NIK8-F1
#
_cell.length_a   1.000
_cell.length_b   1.000
_cell.length_c   1.000
_cell.angle_alpha   90.00
_cell.angle_beta   90.00
_cell.angle_gamma   90.00
#
_symmetry.space_group_name_H-M   'P 1'
#
loop_
_entity.id
_entity.type
_entity.pdbx_description
1 polymer ?
#
loop_
_entity_poly.entity_id
_entity_poly.type
_entity_poly.pdbx_seq_one_letter_code
_entity_poly.pdbx_strand_id
1 'polypeptide(L)'
;MTVSPAELLQLDDDALLEAVSRETFRFFWEGAEPASLMARDRTTIDTDPPDDLVAVGGTGFGVMALVVAVERGWVTRADALFRLEHMLGVLEQAERHHGAYPHFLHGRTGKTIAFGPKDDGGDLVETALLMMGLLAARQYFLEEAAIAARITALFDAVEWDFYRRGENVLYWHWSPNHGWAMNHSIRGWNETLIVYVLAAGGRRHSIDATVYEQGFCESADYRNGKQYGGVTLPLGPEGGGPLFFAHYSFCGLD
;
A
#
# COMPACT_ATOMS: atom_id res chain seq x y z
N MET A 1 12.18 8.72 -25.28
CA MET A 1 13.64 8.55 -25.24
C MET A 1 13.99 8.37 -23.79
N THR A 2 14.52 7.21 -23.41
CA THR A 2 15.06 7.00 -22.07
C THR A 2 16.35 7.80 -21.94
N VAL A 3 16.38 8.74 -21.00
CA VAL A 3 17.59 9.53 -20.68
C VAL A 3 18.57 8.59 -19.99
N SER A 4 19.82 8.54 -20.43
CA SER A 4 20.82 7.69 -19.80
C SER A 4 21.19 8.21 -18.39
N PRO A 5 21.66 7.34 -17.47
CA PRO A 5 22.11 7.80 -16.15
C PRO A 5 23.19 8.89 -16.22
N ALA A 6 24.07 8.84 -17.23
CA ALA A 6 25.11 9.85 -17.42
C ALA A 6 24.53 11.23 -17.80
N GLU A 7 23.47 11.25 -18.60
CA GLU A 7 22.75 12.48 -18.97
C GLU A 7 21.96 13.03 -17.79
N LEU A 8 21.34 12.17 -16.97
CA LEU A 8 20.64 12.60 -15.75
C LEU A 8 21.58 13.31 -14.76
N LEU A 9 22.83 12.87 -14.63
CA LEU A 9 23.83 13.48 -13.74
C LEU A 9 24.27 14.89 -14.15
N GLN A 10 23.90 15.35 -15.36
CA GLN A 10 24.20 16.71 -15.82
C GLN A 10 23.05 17.70 -15.59
N LEU A 11 21.88 17.21 -15.14
CA LEU A 11 20.74 18.04 -14.83
C LEU A 11 20.93 18.76 -13.49
N ASP A 12 20.28 19.90 -13.31
CA ASP A 12 20.09 20.48 -11.99
C ASP A 12 19.11 19.65 -11.15
N ASP A 13 19.06 19.91 -9.84
CA ASP A 13 18.26 19.09 -8.91
C ASP A 13 16.78 19.03 -9.29
N ASP A 14 16.19 20.15 -9.71
CA ASP A 14 14.77 20.20 -10.09
C ASP A 14 14.49 19.40 -11.36
N ALA A 15 15.33 19.56 -12.39
CA ALA A 15 15.20 18.80 -13.63
C ALA A 15 15.50 17.31 -13.43
N LEU A 16 16.44 16.97 -12.54
CA LEU A 16 16.74 15.58 -12.16
C LEU A 16 15.54 14.96 -11.43
N LEU A 17 14.97 15.64 -10.44
CA LEU A 17 13.80 15.17 -9.70
C LEU A 17 12.60 14.98 -10.62
N GLU A 18 12.34 15.92 -11.52
CA GLU A 18 11.27 15.81 -12.53
C GLU A 18 11.49 14.60 -13.45
N ALA A 19 12.70 14.40 -13.97
CA ALA A 19 13.03 13.29 -14.85
C ALA A 19 12.87 11.93 -14.13
N VAL A 20 13.45 11.79 -12.93
CA VAL A 20 13.36 10.56 -12.12
C VAL A 20 11.91 10.26 -11.74
N SER A 21 11.15 11.27 -11.31
CA SER A 21 9.76 11.07 -10.90
C SER A 21 8.88 10.65 -12.08
N ARG A 22 9.05 11.29 -13.24
CA ARG A 22 8.29 10.97 -14.44
C ARG A 22 8.61 9.59 -15.01
N GLU A 23 9.89 9.21 -15.07
CA GLU A 23 10.28 7.86 -15.48
C GLU A 23 9.80 6.80 -14.46
N THR A 24 9.83 7.12 -13.16
CA THR A 24 9.28 6.23 -12.13
C THR A 24 7.76 6.06 -12.27
N PHE A 25 7.03 7.14 -12.57
CA PHE A 25 5.59 7.09 -12.82
C PHE A 25 5.22 6.14 -13.97
N ARG A 26 6.08 6.00 -14.99
CA ARG A 26 5.83 5.05 -16.09
C ARG A 26 5.71 3.61 -15.62
N PHE A 27 6.35 3.22 -14.52
CA PHE A 27 6.15 1.89 -13.94
C PHE A 27 4.66 1.64 -13.63
N PHE A 28 3.98 2.63 -13.04
CA PHE A 28 2.56 2.53 -12.68
C PHE A 28 1.62 2.85 -13.83
N TRP A 29 2.08 3.55 -14.87
CA TRP A 29 1.23 3.99 -15.97
C TRP A 29 1.33 3.12 -17.21
N GLU A 30 2.55 2.94 -17.73
CA GLU A 30 2.87 2.15 -18.92
C GLU A 30 3.15 0.69 -18.55
N GLY A 31 3.77 0.46 -17.38
CA GLY A 31 4.13 -0.86 -16.87
C GLY A 31 3.05 -1.60 -16.07
N ALA A 32 1.86 -1.00 -15.92
CA ALA A 32 0.73 -1.62 -15.22
C ALA A 32 0.28 -2.93 -15.92
N GLU A 33 -0.33 -3.84 -15.15
CA GLU A 33 -0.93 -5.03 -15.76
C GLU A 33 -2.12 -4.60 -16.65
N PRO A 34 -2.15 -5.00 -17.93
CA PRO A 34 -3.03 -4.36 -18.92
C PRO A 34 -4.52 -4.60 -18.70
N ALA A 35 -4.92 -5.67 -18.02
CA ALA A 35 -6.34 -5.96 -17.79
C ALA A 35 -6.91 -5.24 -16.57
N SER A 36 -6.13 -5.09 -15.50
CA SER A 36 -6.53 -4.46 -14.24
C SER A 36 -6.11 -3.00 -14.11
N LEU A 37 -5.09 -2.62 -14.89
CA LEU A 37 -4.34 -1.38 -14.76
C LEU A 37 -3.68 -1.19 -13.40
N MET A 38 -3.60 -2.24 -12.58
CA MET A 38 -2.96 -2.24 -11.27
C MET A 38 -1.44 -2.45 -11.36
N ALA A 39 -0.73 -2.15 -10.28
CA ALA A 39 0.72 -2.26 -10.26
C ALA A 39 1.16 -3.73 -10.21
N ARG A 40 2.07 -4.11 -11.11
CA ARG A 40 2.75 -5.40 -11.03
C ARG A 40 3.73 -5.40 -9.85
N ASP A 41 4.00 -6.58 -9.30
CA ASP A 41 5.07 -6.76 -8.28
C ASP A 41 6.45 -6.39 -8.85
N ARG A 42 6.68 -6.74 -10.12
CA ARG A 42 7.94 -6.50 -10.82
C ARG A 42 7.73 -6.41 -12.32
N THR A 43 8.65 -5.71 -12.99
CA THR A 43 8.74 -5.69 -14.45
C THR A 43 10.20 -5.76 -14.86
N THR A 44 10.46 -6.24 -16.08
CA THR A 44 11.78 -6.14 -16.73
C THR A 44 11.68 -5.19 -17.92
N ILE A 45 12.82 -4.66 -18.36
CA ILE A 45 12.86 -3.70 -19.48
C ILE A 45 12.51 -4.38 -20.81
N ASP A 46 12.91 -5.65 -20.97
CA ASP A 46 12.95 -6.30 -22.28
C ASP A 46 11.80 -7.29 -22.52
N THR A 47 11.04 -7.66 -21.49
CA THR A 47 10.04 -8.72 -21.57
C THR A 47 8.81 -8.40 -20.74
N ASP A 48 7.65 -8.50 -21.36
CA ASP A 48 6.38 -8.46 -20.64
C ASP A 48 6.25 -9.74 -19.79
N PRO A 49 6.05 -9.63 -18.46
CA PRO A 49 5.71 -10.77 -17.61
C PRO A 49 4.58 -11.61 -18.22
N PRO A 50 4.72 -12.95 -18.28
CA PRO A 50 3.69 -13.82 -18.86
C PRO A 50 2.47 -14.02 -17.94
N ASP A 51 2.63 -13.70 -16.65
CA ASP A 51 1.56 -13.73 -15.65
C ASP A 51 0.80 -12.40 -15.58
N ASP A 52 -0.30 -12.41 -14.83
CA ASP A 52 -1.13 -11.24 -14.54
C ASP A 52 -1.05 -10.85 -13.06
N LEU A 53 0.05 -11.16 -12.36
CA LEU A 53 0.17 -10.91 -10.93
C LEU A 53 0.28 -9.41 -10.65
N VAL A 54 -0.58 -8.90 -9.77
CA VAL A 54 -0.55 -7.53 -9.27
C VAL A 54 -0.35 -7.49 -7.76
N ALA A 55 0.44 -6.53 -7.29
CA ALA A 55 0.75 -6.30 -5.88
C ALA A 55 -0.23 -5.28 -5.29
N VAL A 56 -0.90 -5.65 -4.19
CA VAL A 56 -1.99 -4.85 -3.64
C VAL A 56 -1.48 -3.55 -2.99
N GLY A 57 -0.50 -3.62 -2.08
CA GLY A 57 0.07 -2.41 -1.47
C GLY A 57 0.85 -1.57 -2.48
N GLY A 58 1.57 -2.21 -3.40
CA GLY A 58 2.22 -1.54 -4.54
C GLY A 58 1.22 -0.76 -5.41
N THR A 59 0.01 -1.28 -5.59
CA THR A 59 -1.07 -0.56 -6.28
C THR A 59 -1.54 0.67 -5.48
N GLY A 60 -1.54 0.61 -4.15
CA GLY A 60 -1.77 1.78 -3.29
C GLY A 60 -0.81 2.92 -3.61
N PHE A 61 0.49 2.64 -3.70
CA PHE A 61 1.48 3.64 -4.10
C PHE A 61 1.25 4.13 -5.53
N GLY A 62 0.88 3.24 -6.45
CA GLY A 62 0.53 3.61 -7.82
C GLY A 62 -0.66 4.57 -7.90
N VAL A 63 -1.69 4.38 -7.07
CA VAL A 63 -2.83 5.31 -6.98
C VAL A 63 -2.39 6.69 -6.50
N MET A 64 -1.47 6.79 -5.54
CA MET A 64 -0.90 8.09 -5.14
C MET A 64 -0.08 8.73 -6.26
N ALA A 65 0.66 7.92 -7.02
CA ALA A 65 1.42 8.40 -8.18
C ALA A 65 0.50 8.96 -9.29
N LEU A 66 -0.75 8.47 -9.42
CA LEU A 66 -1.74 9.07 -10.32
C LEU A 66 -2.08 10.51 -9.94
N VAL A 67 -2.26 10.78 -8.64
CA VAL A 67 -2.52 12.15 -8.14
C VAL A 67 -1.35 13.07 -8.49
N VAL A 68 -0.12 12.63 -8.23
CA VAL A 68 1.10 13.38 -8.59
C VAL A 68 1.16 13.65 -10.09
N ALA A 69 0.84 12.66 -10.92
CA ALA A 69 0.90 12.78 -12.38
C ALA A 69 -0.13 13.78 -12.94
N VAL A 70 -1.30 13.90 -12.32
CA VAL A 70 -2.30 14.93 -12.67
C VAL A 70 -1.77 16.31 -12.30
N GLU A 71 -1.28 16.49 -11.07
CA GLU A 71 -0.72 17.77 -10.60
C GLU A 71 0.48 18.23 -11.42
N ARG A 72 1.31 17.29 -11.87
CA ARG A 72 2.46 17.56 -12.74
C ARG A 72 2.11 17.69 -14.22
N GLY A 73 0.85 17.45 -14.61
CA GLY A 73 0.40 17.50 -16.00
C GLY A 73 1.01 16.42 -16.91
N TRP A 74 1.48 15.31 -16.35
CA TRP A 74 2.00 14.18 -17.12
C TRP A 74 0.87 13.40 -17.80
N VAL A 75 -0.30 13.37 -17.17
CA VAL A 75 -1.53 12.79 -17.69
C VAL A 75 -2.68 13.76 -17.48
N THR A 76 -3.74 13.65 -18.27
CA THR A 76 -4.92 14.48 -18.04
C THR A 76 -5.69 13.96 -16.83
N ARG A 77 -6.42 14.86 -16.16
CA ARG A 77 -7.35 14.48 -15.08
C ARG A 77 -8.35 13.41 -15.54
N ALA A 78 -8.86 13.52 -16.76
CA ALA A 78 -9.80 12.55 -17.32
C ALA A 78 -9.19 11.14 -17.48
N ASP A 79 -7.95 11.05 -17.97
CA ASP A 79 -7.26 9.76 -18.11
C ASP A 79 -6.97 9.12 -16.74
N ALA A 80 -6.60 9.93 -15.74
CA ALA A 80 -6.37 9.46 -14.38
C ALA A 80 -7.67 8.96 -13.71
N LEU A 81 -8.79 9.64 -13.94
CA LEU A 81 -10.10 9.17 -13.46
C LEU A 81 -10.51 7.86 -14.13
N PHE A 82 -10.38 7.76 -15.45
CA PHE A 82 -10.66 6.51 -16.16
C PHE A 82 -9.85 5.35 -15.59
N ARG A 83 -8.55 5.57 -15.33
CA ARG A 83 -7.64 4.61 -14.68
C ARG A 83 -8.16 4.18 -13.31
N LEU A 84 -8.48 5.15 -12.46
CA LEU A 84 -8.94 4.91 -11.09
C LEU A 84 -10.29 4.20 -11.07
N GLU A 85 -11.24 4.59 -11.91
CA GLU A 85 -12.55 3.94 -12.02
C GLU A 85 -12.44 2.47 -12.41
N HIS A 86 -11.52 2.16 -13.33
CA HIS A 86 -11.23 0.80 -13.78
C HIS A 86 -10.59 -0.04 -12.66
N MET A 87 -9.55 0.49 -12.00
CA MET A 87 -8.94 -0.16 -10.83
C MET A 87 -9.97 -0.45 -9.74
N LEU A 88 -10.85 0.51 -9.43
CA LEU A 88 -11.93 0.31 -8.46
C LEU A 88 -12.88 -0.80 -8.89
N GLY A 89 -13.19 -0.92 -10.19
CA GLY A 89 -14.06 -1.99 -10.71
C GLY A 89 -13.46 -3.37 -10.49
N VAL A 90 -12.13 -3.50 -10.67
CA VAL A 90 -11.39 -4.73 -10.38
C VAL A 90 -11.42 -5.02 -8.88
N LEU A 91 -11.07 -4.03 -8.05
CA LEU A 91 -11.01 -4.16 -6.59
C LEU A 91 -12.36 -4.52 -5.96
N GLU A 92 -13.47 -4.04 -6.52
CA GLU A 92 -14.82 -4.35 -6.05
C GLU A 92 -15.21 -5.82 -6.30
N GLN A 93 -14.70 -6.41 -7.39
CA GLN A 93 -14.97 -7.80 -7.78
C GLN A 93 -13.89 -8.78 -7.27
N ALA A 94 -12.74 -8.27 -6.84
CA ALA A 94 -11.65 -9.09 -6.33
C ALA A 94 -12.02 -9.83 -5.05
N GLU A 95 -11.39 -10.99 -4.88
CA GLU A 95 -11.48 -11.82 -3.69
C GLU A 95 -10.96 -11.04 -2.48
N ARG A 96 -11.75 -11.09 -1.41
CA ARG A 96 -11.47 -10.41 -0.14
C ARG A 96 -11.79 -11.34 1.01
N HIS A 97 -11.05 -11.17 2.09
CA HIS A 97 -11.07 -12.03 3.27
C HIS A 97 -11.35 -11.14 4.49
N HIS A 98 -12.60 -11.16 4.96
CA HIS A 98 -13.06 -10.20 5.98
C HIS A 98 -12.79 -8.73 5.54
N GLY A 99 -13.11 -8.45 4.27
CA GLY A 99 -12.90 -7.15 3.63
C GLY A 99 -11.46 -6.80 3.26
N ALA A 100 -10.46 -7.45 3.85
CA ALA A 100 -9.06 -7.26 3.49
C ALA A 100 -8.72 -7.95 2.15
N TYR A 101 -7.79 -7.38 1.41
CA TYR A 101 -7.24 -7.93 0.18
C TYR A 101 -6.06 -8.86 0.48
N PRO A 102 -5.77 -9.85 -0.37
CA PRO A 102 -4.54 -10.62 -0.29
C PRO A 102 -3.32 -9.78 -0.68
N HIS A 103 -2.13 -10.30 -0.46
CA HIS A 103 -0.89 -9.67 -0.91
C HIS A 103 -0.83 -9.55 -2.45
N PHE A 104 -1.20 -10.63 -3.14
CA PHE A 104 -1.22 -10.71 -4.59
C PHE A 104 -2.59 -11.13 -5.14
N LEU A 105 -2.93 -10.54 -6.28
CA LEU A 105 -4.11 -10.88 -7.07
C LEU A 105 -3.72 -11.25 -8.50
N HIS A 106 -4.51 -12.12 -9.10
CA HIS A 106 -4.59 -12.22 -10.56
C HIS A 106 -5.32 -10.98 -11.09
N GLY A 107 -4.62 -10.08 -11.78
CA GLY A 107 -5.17 -8.83 -12.32
C GLY A 107 -6.38 -9.05 -13.23
N ARG A 108 -6.44 -10.14 -14.00
CA ARG A 108 -7.58 -10.41 -14.89
C ARG A 108 -8.81 -10.93 -14.18
N THR A 109 -8.63 -11.66 -13.08
CA THR A 109 -9.73 -12.43 -12.46
C THR A 109 -10.08 -11.94 -11.06
N GLY A 110 -9.22 -11.13 -10.45
CA GLY A 110 -9.35 -10.70 -9.06
C GLY A 110 -9.21 -11.83 -8.04
N LYS A 111 -8.71 -13.00 -8.42
CA LYS A 111 -8.51 -14.13 -7.48
C LYS A 111 -7.21 -13.99 -6.71
N THR A 112 -7.20 -14.48 -5.47
CA THR A 112 -6.00 -14.54 -4.62
C THR A 112 -4.91 -15.37 -5.28
N ILE A 113 -3.69 -14.84 -5.29
CA ILE A 113 -2.46 -15.60 -5.53
C ILE A 113 -1.78 -15.76 -4.17
N ALA A 114 -1.54 -17.00 -3.76
CA ALA A 114 -0.88 -17.25 -2.48
C ALA A 114 0.57 -16.73 -2.51
N PHE A 115 0.94 -15.89 -1.53
CA PHE A 115 2.31 -15.41 -1.35
C PHE A 115 3.22 -16.53 -0.79
N GLY A 116 2.65 -17.43 0.00
CA GLY A 116 3.32 -18.59 0.55
C GLY A 116 2.35 -19.70 0.93
N PRO A 117 2.85 -20.85 1.43
CA PRO A 117 2.01 -22.04 1.64
C PRO A 117 0.84 -21.90 2.62
N LYS A 118 0.83 -20.86 3.46
CA LYS A 118 -0.24 -20.56 4.43
C LYS A 118 -0.79 -19.14 4.27
N ASP A 119 -0.30 -18.42 3.27
CA ASP A 119 -0.59 -17.02 3.03
C ASP A 119 -1.34 -16.91 1.70
N ASP A 120 -2.58 -17.38 1.74
CA ASP A 120 -3.54 -17.48 0.64
C ASP A 120 -4.87 -16.80 1.01
N GLY A 121 -4.78 -15.80 1.90
CA GLY A 121 -5.92 -15.09 2.47
C GLY A 121 -5.69 -13.59 2.51
N GLY A 122 -6.28 -12.90 3.48
CA GLY A 122 -6.13 -11.45 3.63
C GLY A 122 -4.78 -11.09 4.25
N ASP A 123 -4.16 -10.07 3.65
CA ASP A 123 -2.97 -9.39 4.15
C ASP A 123 -3.37 -7.97 4.58
N LEU A 124 -3.37 -7.72 5.89
CA LEU A 124 -3.83 -6.46 6.46
C LEU A 124 -2.86 -5.30 6.21
N VAL A 125 -1.55 -5.59 6.06
CA VAL A 125 -0.54 -4.57 5.78
C VAL A 125 -0.68 -4.08 4.35
N GLU A 126 -0.75 -4.99 3.38
CA GLU A 126 -0.94 -4.65 1.97
C GLU A 126 -2.30 -3.95 1.74
N THR A 127 -3.34 -4.40 2.45
CA THR A 127 -4.64 -3.71 2.48
C THR A 127 -4.52 -2.29 2.99
N ALA A 128 -3.76 -2.03 4.07
CA ALA A 128 -3.59 -0.69 4.60
C ALA A 128 -2.83 0.22 3.62
N LEU A 129 -1.81 -0.28 2.93
CA LEU A 129 -1.09 0.46 1.90
C LEU A 129 -1.99 0.81 0.71
N LEU A 130 -2.81 -0.13 0.25
CA LEU A 130 -3.84 0.13 -0.77
C LEU A 130 -4.81 1.23 -0.31
N MET A 131 -5.36 1.08 0.90
CA MET A 131 -6.35 2.02 1.45
C MET A 131 -5.77 3.41 1.65
N MET A 132 -4.52 3.54 2.09
CA MET A 132 -3.84 4.84 2.17
C MET A 132 -3.84 5.56 0.82
N GLY A 133 -3.49 4.84 -0.26
CA GLY A 133 -3.49 5.41 -1.62
C GLY A 133 -4.88 5.78 -2.12
N LEU A 134 -5.86 4.89 -1.92
CA LEU A 134 -7.25 5.15 -2.30
C LEU A 134 -7.84 6.34 -1.52
N LEU A 135 -7.58 6.45 -0.22
CA LEU A 135 -8.06 7.55 0.59
C LEU A 135 -7.44 8.88 0.17
N ALA A 136 -6.17 8.91 -0.21
CA ALA A 136 -5.53 10.09 -0.80
C ALA A 136 -6.22 10.51 -2.11
N ALA A 137 -6.43 9.56 -3.04
CA ALA A 137 -7.15 9.82 -4.28
C ALA A 137 -8.61 10.28 -4.05
N ARG A 138 -9.30 9.71 -3.05
CA ARG A 138 -10.65 10.14 -2.67
C ARG A 138 -10.69 11.61 -2.27
N GLN A 139 -9.71 12.09 -1.49
CA GLN A 139 -9.68 13.49 -1.08
C GLN A 139 -9.32 14.41 -2.24
N TYR A 140 -8.45 13.95 -3.14
CA TYR A 140 -8.04 14.72 -4.31
C TYR A 140 -9.17 14.87 -5.35
N PHE A 141 -9.92 13.81 -5.62
CA PHE A 141 -11.05 13.80 -6.57
C PHE A 141 -12.41 13.94 -5.87
N LEU A 142 -12.50 14.78 -4.84
CA LEU A 142 -13.69 14.86 -3.97
C LEU A 142 -14.98 15.23 -4.72
N GLU A 143 -14.86 15.99 -5.81
CA GLU A 143 -15.96 16.36 -6.70
C GLU A 143 -16.53 15.17 -7.49
N GLU A 144 -15.77 14.08 -7.64
CA GLU A 144 -16.22 12.83 -8.26
C GLU A 144 -16.95 11.97 -7.23
N ALA A 145 -18.16 12.39 -6.86
CA ALA A 145 -18.95 11.79 -5.78
C ALA A 145 -19.08 10.26 -5.88
N ALA A 146 -19.16 9.71 -7.10
CA ALA A 146 -19.22 8.27 -7.32
C ALA A 146 -17.92 7.55 -6.91
N ILE A 147 -16.76 8.07 -7.29
CA ILE A 147 -15.45 7.53 -6.90
C ILE A 147 -15.28 7.63 -5.39
N ALA A 148 -15.61 8.78 -4.80
CA ALA A 148 -15.50 8.98 -3.37
C ALA A 148 -16.37 8.01 -2.56
N ALA A 149 -17.59 7.74 -3.03
CA ALA A 149 -18.48 6.76 -2.43
C ALA A 149 -17.95 5.32 -2.54
N ARG A 150 -17.42 4.93 -3.71
CA ARG A 150 -16.84 3.60 -3.96
C ARG A 150 -15.64 3.34 -3.05
N ILE A 151 -14.70 4.28 -2.98
CA ILE A 151 -13.53 4.17 -2.09
C ILE A 151 -13.96 4.09 -0.63
N THR A 152 -14.94 4.90 -0.21
CA THR A 152 -15.45 4.85 1.16
C THR A 152 -16.08 3.49 1.47
N ALA A 153 -16.84 2.92 0.54
CA ALA A 153 -17.42 1.59 0.70
C ALA A 153 -16.37 0.48 0.80
N LEU A 154 -15.29 0.57 0.00
CA LEU A 154 -14.16 -0.37 0.11
C LEU A 154 -13.46 -0.27 1.46
N PHE A 155 -13.17 0.95 1.94
CA PHE A 155 -12.53 1.18 3.23
C PHE A 155 -13.40 0.71 4.41
N ASP A 156 -14.69 1.06 4.40
CA ASP A 156 -15.64 0.69 5.46
C ASP A 156 -15.96 -0.82 5.47
N ALA A 157 -15.65 -1.54 4.39
CA ALA A 157 -15.80 -2.98 4.30
C ALA A 157 -14.64 -3.76 4.91
N VAL A 158 -13.46 -3.14 5.15
CA VAL A 158 -12.33 -3.81 5.81
C VAL A 158 -12.67 -4.04 7.27
N GLU A 159 -12.73 -5.30 7.69
CA GLU A 159 -13.05 -5.68 9.07
C GLU A 159 -11.78 -5.61 9.95
N TRP A 160 -11.23 -4.42 10.19
CA TRP A 160 -9.97 -4.28 10.96
C TRP A 160 -10.04 -4.92 12.36
N ASP A 161 -11.21 -4.85 13.00
CA ASP A 161 -11.48 -5.47 14.29
C ASP A 161 -11.47 -7.01 14.27
N PHE A 162 -11.86 -7.64 13.14
CA PHE A 162 -11.74 -9.08 12.95
C PHE A 162 -10.28 -9.54 13.06
N TYR A 163 -9.35 -8.78 12.49
CA TYR A 163 -7.92 -9.06 12.53
C TYR A 163 -7.28 -8.91 13.91
N ARG A 164 -8.05 -8.56 14.95
CA ARG A 164 -7.59 -8.64 16.34
C ARG A 164 -7.54 -10.05 16.89
N ARG A 165 -8.34 -10.97 16.33
CA ARG A 165 -8.57 -12.29 16.94
C ARG A 165 -9.05 -12.20 18.41
N GLY A 166 -9.76 -11.12 18.76
CA GLY A 166 -10.19 -10.84 20.13
C GLY A 166 -9.08 -10.38 21.09
N GLU A 167 -7.90 -10.05 20.59
CA GLU A 167 -6.75 -9.60 21.37
C GLU A 167 -6.52 -8.07 21.22
N ASN A 168 -5.62 -7.51 22.02
CA ASN A 168 -5.18 -6.12 21.90
C ASN A 168 -3.95 -5.99 20.99
N VAL A 169 -4.01 -6.62 19.83
CA VAL A 169 -3.00 -6.55 18.76
C VAL A 169 -3.68 -6.86 17.43
N LEU A 170 -3.17 -6.34 16.31
CA LEU A 170 -3.60 -6.75 14.98
C LEU A 170 -2.72 -7.90 14.45
N TYR A 171 -3.33 -8.86 13.77
CA TYR A 171 -2.63 -9.90 13.03
C TYR A 171 -2.50 -9.50 11.56
N TRP A 172 -1.34 -9.80 10.99
CA TRP A 172 -1.02 -9.47 9.60
C TRP A 172 -1.88 -10.29 8.64
N HIS A 173 -2.09 -11.58 8.92
CA HIS A 173 -2.74 -12.49 7.98
C HIS A 173 -3.90 -13.26 8.61
N TRP A 174 -4.90 -13.54 7.79
CA TRP A 174 -5.92 -14.57 8.03
C TRP A 174 -6.23 -15.30 6.74
N SER A 175 -6.40 -16.63 6.80
CA SER A 175 -6.70 -17.46 5.64
C SER A 175 -8.01 -18.24 5.79
N PRO A 176 -8.82 -18.39 4.72
CA PRO A 176 -9.99 -19.27 4.74
C PRO A 176 -9.61 -20.75 4.89
N ASN A 177 -8.41 -21.15 4.45
CA ASN A 177 -7.94 -22.53 4.47
C ASN A 177 -7.09 -22.85 5.69
N HIS A 178 -6.45 -21.83 6.29
CA HIS A 178 -5.46 -22.00 7.36
C HIS A 178 -5.77 -21.19 8.62
N GLY A 179 -6.84 -20.39 8.63
CA GLY A 179 -7.20 -19.51 9.73
C GLY A 179 -6.03 -18.60 10.11
N TRP A 180 -5.65 -18.63 11.38
CA TRP A 180 -4.55 -17.82 11.94
C TRP A 180 -3.18 -18.52 11.89
N ALA A 181 -2.96 -19.51 11.04
CA ALA A 181 -1.74 -20.34 11.07
C ALA A 181 -0.44 -19.58 10.74
N MET A 182 -0.51 -18.42 10.07
CA MET A 182 0.62 -17.49 9.93
C MET A 182 1.03 -16.90 11.28
N ASN A 183 0.07 -16.70 12.19
CA ASN A 183 0.24 -16.26 13.58
C ASN A 183 1.23 -15.08 13.74
N HIS A 184 1.15 -14.12 12.83
CA HIS A 184 2.07 -12.99 12.78
C HIS A 184 1.40 -11.73 13.35
N SER A 185 1.62 -11.43 14.62
CA SER A 185 1.14 -10.20 15.23
C SER A 185 1.95 -8.99 14.75
N ILE A 186 1.27 -7.93 14.34
CA ILE A 186 1.88 -6.69 13.89
C ILE A 186 2.35 -5.89 15.11
N ARG A 187 3.66 -5.84 15.32
CA ARG A 187 4.30 -5.17 16.46
C ARG A 187 5.37 -4.21 15.96
N GLY A 188 5.39 -3.00 16.52
CA GLY A 188 6.33 -1.96 16.13
C GLY A 188 7.71 -2.15 16.76
N TRP A 189 8.71 -1.38 16.37
CA TRP A 189 8.66 -0.42 15.28
C TRP A 189 9.10 -1.05 13.96
N ASN A 190 8.27 -0.91 12.92
CA ASN A 190 8.53 -1.35 11.54
C ASN A 190 7.64 -0.57 10.54
N GLU A 191 7.49 -1.03 9.30
CA GLU A 191 6.75 -0.38 8.21
C GLU A 191 5.23 -0.28 8.38
N THR A 192 4.66 -0.92 9.41
CA THR A 192 3.22 -1.22 9.49
C THR A 192 2.39 -0.24 10.31
N LEU A 193 2.95 0.91 10.71
CA LEU A 193 2.25 1.92 11.52
C LEU A 193 0.89 2.32 10.92
N ILE A 194 0.82 2.49 9.59
CA ILE A 194 -0.39 2.90 8.89
C ILE A 194 -1.56 1.93 9.07
N VAL A 195 -1.30 0.65 9.34
CA VAL A 195 -2.34 -0.34 9.64
C VAL A 195 -3.13 0.07 10.88
N TYR A 196 -2.43 0.42 11.96
CA TYR A 196 -3.07 0.83 13.21
C TYR A 196 -3.77 2.19 13.09
N VAL A 197 -3.16 3.13 12.35
CA VAL A 197 -3.76 4.46 12.09
C VAL A 197 -5.08 4.32 11.33
N LEU A 198 -5.10 3.54 10.24
CA LEU A 198 -6.29 3.33 9.44
C LEU A 198 -7.35 2.50 10.18
N ALA A 199 -6.94 1.47 10.92
CA ALA A 199 -7.84 0.68 11.75
C ALA A 199 -8.52 1.54 12.85
N ALA A 200 -7.80 2.47 13.47
CA ALA A 200 -8.37 3.41 14.44
C ALA A 200 -9.30 4.44 13.77
N GLY A 201 -9.03 4.80 12.52
CA GLY A 201 -9.86 5.71 11.72
C GLY A 201 -11.08 5.07 11.05
N GLY A 202 -11.26 3.75 11.16
CA GLY A 202 -12.42 3.02 10.64
C GLY A 202 -13.74 3.51 11.26
N ARG A 203 -14.84 3.47 10.50
CA ARG A 203 -16.17 3.86 11.02
C ARG A 203 -17.00 2.68 11.51
N ARG A 204 -16.90 1.54 10.84
CA ARG A 204 -17.70 0.34 11.11
C ARG A 204 -16.95 -0.73 11.89
N HIS A 205 -15.69 -0.91 11.54
CA HIS A 205 -14.81 -1.97 12.03
C HIS A 205 -13.54 -1.38 12.65
N SER A 206 -13.71 -0.43 13.56
CA SER A 206 -12.59 0.27 14.20
C SER A 206 -11.95 -0.54 15.33
N ILE A 207 -10.72 -0.20 15.68
CA ILE A 207 -10.06 -0.70 16.89
C ILE A 207 -10.07 0.34 18.03
N ASP A 208 -10.05 -0.14 19.26
CA ASP A 208 -9.81 0.71 20.44
C ASP A 208 -8.33 1.14 20.51
N ALA A 209 -8.05 2.28 21.13
CA ALA A 209 -6.69 2.77 21.32
C ALA A 209 -5.78 1.76 22.05
N THR A 210 -6.35 0.95 22.94
CA THR A 210 -5.62 -0.10 23.68
C THR A 210 -4.98 -1.14 22.76
N VAL A 211 -5.54 -1.38 21.57
CA VAL A 211 -4.99 -2.29 20.56
C VAL A 211 -3.67 -1.75 20.01
N TYR A 212 -3.55 -0.44 19.80
CA TYR A 212 -2.28 0.21 19.42
C TYR A 212 -1.29 0.24 20.58
N GLU A 213 -1.74 0.62 21.78
CA GLU A 213 -0.89 0.77 22.96
C GLU A 213 -0.28 -0.56 23.40
N GLN A 214 -1.07 -1.65 23.46
CA GLN A 214 -0.64 -2.97 23.94
C GLN A 214 -0.21 -3.93 22.81
N GLY A 215 -0.54 -3.60 21.57
CA GLY A 215 -0.17 -4.38 20.38
C GLY A 215 1.08 -3.82 19.74
N PHE A 216 0.95 -2.66 19.10
CA PHE A 216 2.03 -2.05 18.32
C PHE A 216 3.18 -1.54 19.20
N CYS A 217 2.87 -0.84 20.29
CA CYS A 217 3.90 -0.18 21.12
C CYS A 217 4.60 -1.13 22.11
N GLU A 218 3.97 -2.26 22.44
CA GLU A 218 4.56 -3.28 23.32
C GLU A 218 5.35 -4.31 22.51
N SER A 219 6.59 -3.95 22.21
CA SER A 219 7.54 -4.77 21.48
C SER A 219 8.97 -4.44 21.90
N ALA A 220 9.86 -5.43 21.79
CA ALA A 220 11.28 -5.25 22.07
C ALA A 220 11.94 -4.22 21.12
N ASP A 221 11.42 -4.11 19.90
CA ASP A 221 11.95 -3.21 18.86
C ASP A 221 11.21 -1.87 18.79
N TYR A 222 10.28 -1.58 19.70
CA TYR A 222 9.54 -0.32 19.67
C TYR A 222 10.39 0.84 20.19
N ARG A 223 10.79 0.83 21.47
CA ARG A 223 11.63 1.90 22.04
C ARG A 223 13.12 1.58 21.87
N ASN A 224 13.87 2.51 21.28
CA ASN A 224 15.31 2.37 21.09
C ASN A 224 16.10 3.33 22.00
N GLY A 225 16.09 4.62 21.67
CA GLY A 225 16.77 5.70 22.41
C GLY A 225 18.30 5.73 22.29
N LYS A 226 18.93 4.80 21.57
CA LYS A 226 20.39 4.76 21.39
C LYS A 226 20.84 5.76 20.31
N GLN A 227 22.14 6.05 20.28
CA GLN A 227 22.75 6.89 19.25
C GLN A 227 23.46 6.06 18.19
N TYR A 228 23.28 6.45 16.92
CA TYR A 228 23.94 5.88 15.75
C TYR A 228 24.45 7.05 14.89
N GLY A 229 25.76 7.10 14.62
CA GLY A 229 26.34 8.21 13.85
C GLY A 229 26.12 9.60 14.46
N GLY A 230 25.96 9.70 15.79
CA GLY A 230 25.67 10.96 16.49
C GLY A 230 24.19 11.38 16.48
N VAL A 231 23.30 10.58 15.88
CA VAL A 231 21.86 10.82 15.86
C VAL A 231 21.19 9.88 16.85
N THR A 232 20.33 10.41 17.72
CA THR A 232 19.48 9.58 18.59
C THR A 232 18.33 8.99 17.77
N LEU A 233 18.22 7.67 17.77
CA LEU A 233 17.11 6.95 17.16
C LEU A 233 16.07 6.65 18.25
N PRO A 234 14.89 7.32 18.28
CA PRO A 234 13.93 7.16 19.36
C PRO A 234 13.23 5.79 19.36
N LEU A 235 12.87 5.29 18.17
CA LEU A 235 12.13 4.06 17.96
C LEU A 235 12.84 3.18 16.92
N GLY A 236 12.59 1.86 16.93
CA GLY A 236 13.17 0.94 15.95
C GLY A 236 14.06 -0.14 16.56
N PRO A 237 14.31 -1.23 15.81
CA PRO A 237 15.33 -2.20 16.17
C PRO A 237 16.72 -1.54 16.19
N GLU A 238 17.74 -2.30 16.60
CA GLU A 238 19.12 -1.82 16.54
C GLU A 238 19.51 -1.37 15.13
N GLY A 239 19.99 -0.13 15.00
CA GLY A 239 20.32 0.47 13.71
C GLY A 239 19.12 0.91 12.86
N GLY A 240 17.89 0.81 13.37
CA GLY A 240 16.67 1.34 12.76
C GLY A 240 15.96 0.42 11.77
N GLY A 241 16.62 -0.67 11.34
CA GLY A 241 16.07 -1.59 10.35
C GLY A 241 16.20 -1.07 8.91
N PRO A 242 15.56 -1.75 7.95
CA PRO A 242 15.53 -1.29 6.56
C PRO A 242 14.89 0.10 6.42
N LEU A 243 15.47 0.96 5.58
CA LEU A 243 15.05 2.37 5.49
C LEU A 243 13.61 2.56 5.01
N PHE A 244 13.02 1.58 4.32
CA PHE A 244 11.62 1.66 3.90
C PHE A 244 10.62 1.70 5.09
N PHE A 245 11.05 1.35 6.31
CA PHE A 245 10.29 1.57 7.53
C PHE A 245 9.95 3.05 7.75
N ALA A 246 10.80 3.95 7.24
CA ALA A 246 10.60 5.40 7.27
C ALA A 246 9.85 5.93 6.04
N HIS A 247 9.38 5.07 5.13
CA HIS A 247 8.71 5.49 3.88
C HIS A 247 7.25 5.04 3.82
N TYR A 248 6.98 3.73 3.88
CA TYR A 248 5.68 3.18 3.44
C TYR A 248 4.48 3.75 4.19
N SER A 249 4.56 3.80 5.52
CA SER A 249 3.48 4.37 6.33
C SER A 249 3.35 5.90 6.20
N PHE A 250 4.36 6.57 5.66
CA PHE A 250 4.50 8.03 5.62
C PHE A 250 4.29 8.63 4.22
N CYS A 251 3.89 7.83 3.24
CA CYS A 251 3.51 8.38 1.93
C CYS A 251 2.24 9.23 2.02
N GLY A 252 1.31 8.89 2.93
CA GLY A 252 0.07 9.65 3.17
C GLY A 252 -0.11 10.18 4.60
N LEU A 253 0.67 9.69 5.57
CA LEU A 253 0.66 10.16 6.96
C LEU A 253 1.79 11.17 7.16
N ASP A 254 1.45 12.39 7.59
CA ASP A 254 2.38 13.46 7.98
C ASP A 254 2.49 13.55 9.52
#